data_AF-A0A9C7UKG1-F1
#
_entry.id   AF-A0A9C7UKG1-F1
#
_cell.length_a   1.000
_cell.length_b   1.000
_cell.length_c   1.000
_cell.angle_alpha   90.00
_cell.angle_beta   90.00
_cell.angle_gamma   90.00
#
_symmetry.space_group_name_H-M   'P 1'
#
loop_
_entity.id
_entity.type
_entity.pdbx_description
1 polymer ?
#
loop_
_entity_poly.entity_id
_entity_poly.type
_entity_poly.pdbx_seq_one_letter_code
_entity_poly.pdbx_strand_id
1 'polypeptide(L)'
;MTEVEFGSVLSRVSRFVYQLSQGAQTVGYVTSLTWAHSLGKIVGLAHVEASVANEGTGVSLVWPLDGQQHLLDARLVGLPFRKHLRR
;
A
#
# COMPACT_ATOMS: atom_id res chain seq x y z
N MET A 1 -13.17 13.25 -27.65
CA MET A 1 -13.50 11.98 -26.98
C MET A 1 -12.28 11.56 -26.22
N THR A 2 -12.34 11.45 -24.90
CA THR A 2 -11.22 10.94 -24.11
C THR A 2 -11.52 9.50 -23.78
N GLU A 3 -10.89 8.59 -24.51
CA GLU A 3 -11.00 7.16 -24.28
C GLU A 3 -10.09 6.79 -23.10
N VAL A 4 -10.62 6.01 -22.16
CA VAL A 4 -9.87 5.50 -21.01
C VAL A 4 -9.80 3.99 -21.14
N GLU A 5 -8.59 3.47 -21.27
CA GLU A 5 -8.31 2.04 -21.31
C GLU A 5 -7.80 1.57 -19.94
N PHE A 6 -8.16 0.34 -19.59
CA PHE A 6 -7.67 -0.33 -18.38
C PHE A 6 -6.84 -1.55 -18.75
N GLY A 7 -5.63 -1.65 -18.20
CA GLY A 7 -4.80 -2.85 -18.28
C GLY A 7 -5.24 -3.89 -17.25
N SER A 8 -5.40 -5.14 -17.70
CA SER A 8 -5.58 -6.31 -16.83
C SER A 8 -4.26 -6.63 -16.10
N VAL A 9 -4.33 -6.86 -14.78
CA VAL A 9 -3.19 -7.42 -14.05
C VAL A 9 -3.20 -8.93 -14.30
N LEU A 10 -2.12 -9.44 -14.90
CA LEU A 10 -1.86 -10.85 -15.25
C LEU A 10 -2.41 -11.84 -14.21
N SER A 11 -2.72 -13.07 -14.65
CA SER A 11 -3.24 -14.22 -13.88
C SER A 11 -2.48 -14.62 -12.60
N ARG A 12 -1.45 -13.86 -12.20
CA ARG A 12 -0.75 -13.92 -10.92
C ARG A 12 -1.18 -12.80 -9.96
N VAL A 13 -2.47 -12.47 -9.90
CA VAL A 13 -3.05 -11.99 -8.64
C VAL A 13 -3.05 -13.17 -7.64
N SER A 14 -1.88 -13.63 -7.20
CA SER A 14 -1.27 -12.81 -6.18
C SER A 14 -2.22 -12.43 -5.05
N ARG A 15 -3.08 -13.33 -4.55
CA ARG A 15 -3.66 -13.20 -3.19
C ARG A 15 -2.56 -13.29 -2.11
N PHE A 16 -1.36 -12.79 -2.38
CA PHE A 16 -0.37 -12.49 -1.36
C PHE A 16 -0.92 -11.30 -0.59
N VAL A 17 -1.61 -11.62 0.49
CA VAL A 17 -1.99 -10.65 1.48
C VAL A 17 -0.69 -10.21 2.16
N TYR A 18 -0.19 -9.02 1.83
CA TYR A 18 1.01 -8.50 2.49
C TYR A 18 0.66 -8.13 3.92
N GLN A 19 1.40 -8.67 4.88
CA GLN A 19 1.26 -8.30 6.27
C GLN A 19 1.89 -6.92 6.49
N LEU A 20 1.18 -6.08 7.23
CA LEU A 20 1.72 -4.87 7.84
C LEU A 20 2.16 -5.21 9.25
N SER A 21 3.38 -4.79 9.61
CA SER A 21 3.95 -5.03 10.92
C SER A 21 4.37 -3.74 11.60
N GLN A 22 4.33 -3.73 12.92
CA GLN A 22 5.01 -2.74 13.76
C GLN A 22 6.05 -3.49 14.60
N GLY A 23 7.32 -3.37 14.22
CA GLY A 23 8.36 -4.25 14.75
C GLY A 23 8.08 -5.71 14.40
N ALA A 24 8.04 -6.58 15.41
CA ALA A 24 7.79 -8.01 15.23
C ALA A 24 6.29 -8.38 15.16
N GLN A 25 5.39 -7.43 15.41
CA GLN A 25 3.96 -7.71 15.50
C GLN A 25 3.26 -7.40 14.17
N THR A 26 2.49 -8.35 13.65
CA THR A 26 1.55 -8.11 12.55
C THR A 26 0.37 -7.29 13.08
N VAL A 27 0.08 -6.17 12.43
CA VAL A 27 -0.95 -5.18 12.83
C VAL A 27 -1.97 -4.91 11.71
N GLY A 28 -1.86 -5.62 10.58
CA GLY A 28 -2.77 -5.45 9.47
C GLY A 28 -2.37 -6.19 8.21
N TYR A 29 -3.13 -5.94 7.16
CA TYR A 29 -3.03 -6.63 5.89
C TYR A 29 -3.35 -5.67 4.73
N VAL A 30 -2.50 -5.69 3.71
CA VAL A 30 -2.68 -4.90 2.50
C VAL A 30 -3.61 -5.64 1.53
N THR A 31 -4.63 -4.95 1.05
CA THR A 31 -5.64 -5.49 0.11
C THR A 31 -5.33 -5.17 -1.34
N SER A 32 -4.64 -4.06 -1.60
CA SER A 32 -4.16 -3.68 -2.93
C SER A 32 -2.95 -2.76 -2.83
N LEU A 33 -2.06 -2.86 -3.83
CA LEU A 33 -0.89 -1.98 -4.00
C LEU A 33 -0.81 -1.54 -5.45
N THR A 34 -0.38 -0.30 -5.67
CA THR A 34 -0.16 0.25 -7.00
C THR A 34 0.93 1.31 -6.97
N TRP A 35 1.58 1.51 -8.12
CA TRP A 35 2.46 2.66 -8.32
C TRP A 35 1.61 3.91 -8.64
N ALA A 36 1.55 4.85 -7.69
CA ALA A 36 0.89 6.13 -7.93
C ALA A 36 1.87 7.10 -8.61
N HIS A 37 1.89 7.10 -9.94
CA HIS A 37 2.78 7.95 -10.75
C HIS A 37 2.76 9.42 -10.32
N SER A 38 1.56 9.97 -10.08
CA SER A 38 1.37 11.38 -9.69
C SER A 38 1.85 11.74 -8.28
N LEU A 39 2.23 10.74 -7.49
CA LEU A 39 2.81 10.87 -6.16
C LEU A 39 4.26 10.39 -6.10
N GLY A 40 4.78 9.79 -7.16
CA GLY A 40 6.13 9.23 -7.22
C GLY A 40 6.40 8.13 -6.18
N LYS A 41 5.36 7.39 -5.76
CA LYS A 41 5.46 6.35 -4.73
C LYS A 41 4.45 5.23 -4.90
N ILE A 42 4.74 4.09 -4.27
CA ILE A 42 3.77 3.02 -4.08
C ILE A 42 2.73 3.47 -3.05
N VAL A 43 1.45 3.22 -3.35
CA VAL A 43 0.34 3.40 -2.41
C VAL A 43 -0.47 2.11 -2.34
N GLY A 44 -1.12 1.89 -1.22
CA GLY A 44 -1.97 0.72 -1.03
C GLY A 44 -3.15 0.99 -0.12
N LEU A 45 -4.16 0.15 -0.25
CA LEU A 45 -5.26 0.05 0.70
C LEU A 45 -4.97 -1.10 1.66
N ALA A 46 -5.28 -0.91 2.93
CA ALA A 46 -5.04 -1.90 3.97
C ALA A 46 -6.12 -1.88 5.03
N HIS A 47 -6.34 -3.05 5.63
CA HIS A 47 -7.04 -3.16 6.91
C HIS A 47 -5.97 -3.21 8.00
N VAL A 48 -6.15 -2.42 9.06
CA VAL A 48 -5.24 -2.36 10.20
C VAL A 48 -6.02 -2.45 11.50
N GLU A 49 -5.35 -2.89 12.57
CA GLU A 49 -5.91 -2.87 13.92
C GLU A 49 -6.21 -1.43 14.36
N ALA A 50 -7.28 -1.25 15.12
CA ALA A 50 -7.71 0.07 15.59
C ALA A 50 -6.65 0.78 16.45
N SER A 51 -5.84 0.01 17.19
CA SER A 51 -4.72 0.50 18.01
C SER A 51 -3.65 1.25 17.21
N VAL A 52 -3.48 0.92 15.93
CA VAL A 52 -2.44 1.50 15.06
C VAL A 52 -3.01 2.41 13.98
N ALA A 53 -4.33 2.52 13.84
CA ALA A 53 -5.03 3.20 12.74
C ALA A 53 -4.84 4.74 12.67
N ASN A 54 -4.05 5.32 13.57
CA ASN A 54 -3.76 6.74 13.57
C ASN A 54 -2.96 7.15 12.31
N GLU A 55 -3.32 8.30 11.74
CA GLU A 55 -2.54 8.89 10.67
C GLU A 55 -1.11 9.19 11.15
N GLY A 56 -0.15 8.85 10.31
CA GLY A 56 1.24 9.06 10.59
C GLY A 56 1.93 7.91 11.31
N THR A 57 1.20 6.87 11.75
CA THR A 57 1.79 5.65 12.30
C THR A 57 2.73 5.00 11.28
N GLY A 58 3.96 4.68 11.72
CA GLY A 58 4.92 3.92 10.94
C GLY A 58 4.61 2.43 11.00
N VAL A 59 4.63 1.77 9.84
CA VAL A 59 4.45 0.33 9.68
C VAL A 59 5.46 -0.17 8.66
N SER A 60 5.71 -1.46 8.63
CA SER A 60 6.60 -2.10 7.64
C SER A 60 5.89 -3.24 6.94
N LEU A 61 6.29 -3.54 5.71
CA LEU A 61 5.85 -4.73 4.99
C LEU A 61 7.03 -5.43 4.32
N VAL A 62 6.95 -6.75 4.22
CA VAL A 62 7.94 -7.54 3.49
C VAL A 62 7.50 -7.65 2.03
N TRP A 63 8.33 -7.15 1.12
CA TRP A 63 8.07 -7.11 -0.31
C TRP A 63 9.05 -8.02 -1.07
N PRO A 64 8.56 -9.03 -1.81
CA PRO A 64 9.40 -9.84 -2.65
C PRO A 64 9.79 -9.06 -3.91
N LEU A 65 11.07 -8.80 -4.09
CA LEU A 65 11.65 -8.19 -5.29
C LEU A 65 12.84 -9.05 -5.74
N ASP A 66 12.86 -9.43 -7.02
CA ASP A 66 13.97 -10.19 -7.62
C ASP A 66 14.37 -11.47 -6.87
N GLY A 67 13.38 -12.16 -6.28
CA GLY A 67 13.60 -13.37 -5.49
C GLY A 67 14.12 -13.14 -4.08
N GLN A 68 14.32 -11.88 -3.67
CA GLN A 68 14.73 -11.47 -2.32
C GLN A 68 13.56 -10.83 -1.56
N GLN A 69 13.58 -10.95 -0.23
CA GLN A 69 12.61 -10.33 0.66
C GLN A 69 13.17 -8.99 1.14
N HIS A 70 12.48 -7.90 0.85
CA HIS A 70 12.86 -6.55 1.26
C HIS A 70 11.88 -6.03 2.31
N LEU A 71 12.40 -5.53 3.42
CA LEU A 71 11.58 -4.79 4.37
C LEU A 71 11.39 -3.36 3.84
N LEU A 72 10.13 -2.97 3.61
CA LEU A 72 9.77 -1.62 3.20
C LEU A 72 9.08 -0.90 4.35
N ASP A 73 9.59 0.27 4.69
CA ASP A 73 8.92 1.18 5.62
C ASP A 73 7.79 1.93 4.92
N ALA A 74 6.67 2.06 5.62
CA ALA A 74 5.47 2.75 5.16
C ALA A 74 4.86 3.57 6.29
N ARG A 75 3.92 4.43 5.91
CA ARG A 75 3.21 5.31 6.85
C ARG A 75 1.72 5.26 6.56
N LEU A 76 0.91 5.11 7.60
CA LEU A 76 -0.53 5.22 7.48
C LEU A 76 -0.90 6.68 7.17
N VAL A 77 -1.75 6.86 6.17
CA VAL A 77 -2.24 8.17 5.74
C VAL A 77 -3.74 8.10 5.57
N GLY A 78 -4.43 9.21 5.88
CA GLY A 78 -5.86 9.30 5.63
C GLY A 78 -6.17 9.27 4.14
N LEU A 79 -7.35 8.74 3.81
CA LEU A 79 -7.92 8.85 2.48
C LEU A 79 -8.63 10.21 2.29
N PRO A 80 -8.66 10.78 1.07
CA PRO A 80 -7.91 10.34 -0.10
C PRO A 80 -6.40 10.63 0.04
N PHE A 81 -5.55 9.84 -0.63
CA PHE A 81 -4.08 9.98 -0.58
C PHE A 81 -3.55 11.39 -0.94
N ARG A 82 -4.33 12.18 -1.68
CA ARG A 82 -4.09 13.61 -1.93
C ARG A 82 -5.04 14.45 -1.07
N LYS A 83 -4.55 14.96 0.06
CA LYS A 83 -5.27 15.99 0.83
C LYS A 83 -5.16 17.41 0.22
N HIS A 84 -4.30 17.63 -0.78
CA HIS A 84 -3.91 18.99 -1.25
C HIS A 84 -4.14 19.31 -2.73
N LEU A 85 -5.12 18.68 -3.39
CA LEU A 85 -5.72 19.27 -4.61
C LEU A 85 -6.94 20.11 -4.23
N ARG A 86 -6.73 21.12 -3.39
CA ARG A 86 -7.51 22.35 -3.44
C ARG A 86 -6.49 23.45 -3.71
N ARG A 87 -6.40 23.85 -4.98
CA ARG A 87 -5.96 25.21 -5.31
C ARG A 87 -7.13 26.14 -5.01
#